data_AF-A0A9W4V020-F1
#
_entry.id   AF-A0A9W4V020-F1
#
_cell.length_a   1.000
_cell.length_b   1.000
_cell.length_c   1.000
_cell.angle_alpha   90.00
_cell.angle_beta   90.00
_cell.angle_gamma   90.00
#
_symmetry.space_group_name_H-M   'P 1'
#
loop_
_entity.id
_entity.type
_entity.pdbx_description
1 polymer ?
#
loop_
_entity_poly.entity_id
_entity_poly.type
_entity_poly.pdbx_seq_one_letter_code
_entity_poly.pdbx_strand_id
1 'polypeptide(L)'
;MKLDDDLRLRVLEQVGVYSARLSIPEPRILFATREVLDLPREITEGCRTSAYKYYGVTYFKGNCVFLNVRKIPDEAEMERTVVHELVHLRFPYLSHGRRFTGLVRRTLKGARFAPYKRRSGAGGSTVPGAGPEPVVDAAGQGAVAA
;
A
#
# COMPACT_ATOMS: atom_id res chain seq x y z
N MET A 1 -7.31 -16.03 -6.11
CA MET A 1 -6.58 -17.13 -5.44
C MET A 1 -7.34 -17.56 -4.17
N LYS A 2 -6.99 -18.70 -3.55
CA LYS A 2 -7.51 -19.10 -2.23
C LYS A 2 -6.47 -18.77 -1.16
N LEU A 3 -6.90 -18.16 -0.06
CA LEU A 3 -6.03 -17.91 1.09
C LEU A 3 -5.90 -19.21 1.90
N ASP A 4 -4.69 -19.75 1.94
CA ASP A 4 -4.23 -20.79 2.85
C ASP A 4 -3.02 -20.28 3.64
N ASP A 5 -2.53 -21.07 4.60
CA ASP A 5 -1.43 -20.67 5.47
C ASP A 5 -0.12 -20.48 4.70
N ASP A 6 0.12 -21.28 3.65
CA ASP A 6 1.30 -21.17 2.79
C ASP A 6 1.29 -19.87 1.99
N LEU A 7 0.17 -19.52 1.36
CA LEU A 7 0.03 -18.24 0.66
C LEU A 7 0.12 -17.06 1.64
N ARG A 8 -0.47 -17.17 2.82
CA ARG A 8 -0.39 -16.15 3.86
C ARG A 8 1.05 -15.88 4.25
N LEU A 9 1.83 -16.94 4.52
CA LEU A 9 3.24 -16.84 4.87
C LEU A 9 4.03 -16.16 3.75
N ARG A 10 3.89 -16.62 2.51
CA ARG A 10 4.59 -16.05 1.35
C ARG A 10 4.31 -14.57 1.16
N VAL A 11 3.05 -14.14 1.32
CA VAL A 11 2.70 -12.71 1.22
C VAL A 11 3.35 -11.90 2.34
N LEU A 12 3.38 -12.40 3.58
CA LEU A 12 4.02 -11.71 4.69
C LEU A 12 5.54 -11.60 4.49
N GLU A 13 6.20 -12.64 3.97
CA GLU A 13 7.62 -12.61 3.60
C GLU A 13 7.90 -11.56 2.52
N GLN A 14 7.08 -11.53 1.46
CA GLN A 14 7.18 -10.50 0.41
C GLN A 14 7.04 -9.10 1.01
N VAL A 15 6.06 -8.89 1.89
CA VAL A 15 5.85 -7.61 2.57
C VAL A 15 7.08 -7.21 3.36
N GLY A 16 7.70 -8.11 4.12
CA GLY A 16 8.93 -7.82 4.86
C GLY A 16 10.09 -7.44 3.94
N VAL A 17 10.33 -8.23 2.89
CA VAL A 17 11.39 -7.97 1.90
C VAL A 17 11.22 -6.60 1.23
N TYR A 18 10.01 -6.28 0.76
CA TYR A 18 9.76 -5.02 0.06
C TYR A 18 9.69 -3.82 1.01
N SER A 19 9.20 -3.99 2.24
CA SER A 19 9.24 -2.94 3.26
C SER A 19 10.68 -2.55 3.60
N ALA A 20 11.57 -3.54 3.76
CA ALA A 20 13.00 -3.31 3.96
C ALA A 20 13.64 -2.62 2.74
N ARG A 21 13.28 -3.00 1.50
CA ARG A 21 13.78 -2.35 0.28
C ARG A 21 13.31 -0.89 0.18
N LEU A 22 12.08 -0.60 0.57
CA LEU A 22 11.49 0.74 0.55
C LEU A 22 11.88 1.60 1.76
N SER A 23 12.57 1.02 2.75
CA SER A 23 12.88 1.64 4.04
C SER A 23 11.62 2.19 4.73
N ILE A 24 10.58 1.36 4.83
CA ILE A 24 9.35 1.63 5.59
C ILE A 24 9.17 0.58 6.69
N PRO A 25 8.47 0.91 7.79
CA PRO A 25 8.04 -0.11 8.74
C PRO A 25 7.10 -1.10 8.06
N GLU A 26 7.18 -2.38 8.46
CA GLU A 26 6.27 -3.40 7.94
C GLU A 26 4.82 -3.05 8.32
N PRO A 27 3.90 -2.97 7.34
CA PRO A 27 2.50 -2.70 7.63
C PRO A 27 1.77 -3.94 8.14
N ARG A 28 0.68 -3.71 8.87
CA ARG A 28 -0.27 -4.77 9.19
C ARG A 28 -1.04 -5.16 7.93
N ILE A 29 -0.97 -6.44 7.55
CA ILE A 29 -1.71 -6.97 6.41
C ILE A 29 -3.07 -7.51 6.85
N LEU A 30 -4.11 -7.11 6.13
CA LEU A 30 -5.49 -7.57 6.27
C LEU A 30 -5.84 -8.37 5.02
N PHE A 31 -6.33 -9.59 5.16
CA PHE A 31 -6.61 -10.48 4.03
C PHE A 31 -8.12 -10.64 3.78
N ALA A 32 -8.95 -10.26 4.75
CA ALA A 32 -10.40 -10.34 4.65
C ALA A 32 -11.07 -8.97 4.90
N THR A 33 -12.18 -8.72 4.18
CA THR A 33 -13.00 -7.52 4.39
C THR A 33 -13.49 -7.40 5.83
N ARG A 34 -13.76 -8.53 6.51
CA ARG A 34 -14.11 -8.52 7.93
C ARG A 34 -13.03 -7.86 8.79
N GLU A 35 -11.75 -8.14 8.53
CA GLU A 35 -10.65 -7.52 9.28
C GLU A 35 -10.60 -6.00 9.08
N VAL A 36 -10.95 -5.51 7.89
CA VAL A 36 -11.13 -4.07 7.63
C VAL A 36 -12.29 -3.50 8.44
N LEU A 37 -13.41 -4.23 8.52
CA LEU A 37 -14.58 -3.83 9.30
C LEU A 37 -14.36 -3.95 10.82
N ASP A 38 -13.40 -4.74 11.27
CA ASP A 38 -13.07 -4.83 12.69
C ASP A 38 -12.14 -3.69 13.15
N LEU A 39 -11.49 -2.97 12.22
CA LEU A 39 -10.69 -1.79 12.54
C LEU A 39 -11.56 -0.58 12.91
N PRO A 40 -11.04 0.35 13.75
CA PRO A 40 -11.64 1.66 13.99
C PRO A 40 -11.98 2.39 12.69
N ARG A 41 -13.10 3.13 12.69
CA ARG A 41 -13.59 3.81 11.48
C ARG A 41 -12.62 4.88 11.01
N GLU A 42 -11.94 5.53 11.95
CA GLU A 42 -10.96 6.59 11.74
C GLU A 42 -9.75 6.09 10.93
N ILE A 43 -9.39 4.81 11.05
CA ILE A 43 -8.29 4.19 10.29
C ILE A 43 -8.72 3.90 8.84
N THR A 44 -9.98 3.51 8.66
CA THR A 44 -10.51 2.99 7.39
C THR A 44 -11.35 3.99 6.60
N GLU A 45 -11.30 5.25 7.03
CA GLU A 45 -12.05 6.36 6.46
C GLU A 45 -11.87 6.47 4.93
N GLY A 46 -12.94 6.81 4.21
CA GLY A 46 -12.95 6.94 2.74
C GLY A 46 -13.04 5.62 1.96
N CYS A 47 -12.49 4.51 2.47
CA CYS A 47 -12.40 3.25 1.71
C CYS A 47 -13.01 2.01 2.40
N ARG A 48 -13.50 2.14 3.64
CA ARG A 48 -14.04 1.02 4.44
C ARG A 48 -15.09 0.18 3.71
N THR A 49 -16.09 0.82 3.10
CA THR A 49 -17.22 0.14 2.46
C THR A 49 -16.97 -0.20 0.99
N SER A 50 -15.91 0.33 0.39
CA SER A 50 -15.56 0.14 -1.03
C SER A 50 -14.33 -0.73 -1.25
N ALA A 51 -13.60 -1.10 -0.19
CA ALA A 51 -12.36 -1.89 -0.26
C ALA A 51 -12.51 -3.18 -1.09
N TYR A 52 -13.66 -3.83 -1.02
CA TYR A 52 -13.97 -5.07 -1.78
C TYR A 52 -13.89 -4.89 -3.30
N LYS A 53 -13.94 -3.66 -3.81
CA LYS A 53 -13.85 -3.37 -5.24
C LYS A 53 -12.42 -3.53 -5.78
N TYR A 54 -11.41 -3.33 -4.93
CA TYR A 54 -10.00 -3.26 -5.33
C TYR A 54 -9.24 -4.56 -5.04
N TYR A 55 -8.07 -4.71 -5.66
CA TYR A 55 -7.12 -5.78 -5.34
C TYR A 55 -6.36 -5.50 -4.04
N GLY A 56 -6.04 -4.23 -3.77
CA GLY A 56 -5.44 -3.78 -2.53
C GLY A 56 -5.93 -2.40 -2.14
N VAL A 57 -5.79 -2.06 -0.85
CA VAL A 57 -6.04 -0.72 -0.31
C VAL A 57 -5.03 -0.41 0.79
N THR A 58 -4.39 0.74 0.69
CA THR A 58 -3.52 1.29 1.74
C THR A 58 -4.30 2.20 2.70
N TYR A 59 -4.17 1.96 4.01
CA TYR A 59 -4.73 2.79 5.08
C TYR A 59 -3.60 3.47 5.87
N PHE A 60 -3.36 4.74 5.57
CA PHE A 60 -2.21 5.50 6.10
C PHE A 60 -2.25 5.69 7.62
N LYS A 61 -3.43 6.01 8.19
CA LYS A 61 -3.60 6.32 9.62
C LYS A 61 -3.27 5.13 10.55
N GLY A 62 -3.23 3.90 10.03
CA GLY A 62 -2.95 2.68 10.81
C GLY A 62 -1.72 1.89 10.37
N ASN A 63 -0.97 2.35 9.37
CA ASN A 63 0.06 1.55 8.70
C ASN A 63 -0.48 0.16 8.30
N CYS A 64 -1.66 0.13 7.68
CA CYS A 64 -2.34 -1.10 7.30
C CYS A 64 -2.48 -1.21 5.78
N VAL A 65 -2.41 -2.42 5.26
CA VAL A 65 -2.71 -2.73 3.86
C VAL A 65 -3.72 -3.86 3.83
N PHE A 66 -4.83 -3.65 3.11
CA PHE A 66 -5.76 -4.71 2.77
C PHE A 66 -5.39 -5.32 1.42
N LEU A 67 -5.39 -6.65 1.34
CA LEU A 67 -5.17 -7.41 0.11
C LEU A 67 -6.38 -8.34 -0.13
N ASN A 68 -7.06 -8.13 -1.25
CA ASN A 68 -8.22 -8.91 -1.65
C ASN A 68 -7.80 -10.17 -2.43
N VAL A 69 -7.24 -11.14 -1.72
CA VAL A 69 -6.69 -12.39 -2.29
C VAL A 69 -7.68 -13.14 -3.18
N ARG A 70 -8.98 -13.03 -2.88
CA ARG A 70 -10.05 -13.65 -3.67
C ARG A 70 -10.15 -13.07 -5.09
N LYS A 71 -9.84 -11.78 -5.25
CA LYS A 71 -9.89 -11.08 -6.54
C LYS A 71 -8.59 -11.11 -7.32
N ILE A 72 -7.46 -11.30 -6.64
CA ILE A 72 -6.15 -11.37 -7.28
C ILE A 72 -6.05 -12.70 -8.04
N PRO A 73 -5.73 -12.67 -9.36
CA PRO A 73 -5.79 -13.86 -10.21
C PRO A 73 -4.63 -14.82 -9.95
N ASP A 74 -3.42 -14.31 -9.75
CA ASP A 74 -2.17 -15.08 -9.67
C ASP A 74 -1.12 -14.42 -8.76
N GLU A 75 0.00 -15.12 -8.56
CA GLU A 75 1.09 -14.68 -7.68
C GLU A 75 1.86 -13.46 -8.21
N ALA A 76 1.94 -13.30 -9.53
CA ALA A 76 2.62 -12.15 -10.13
C ALA A 76 1.83 -10.86 -9.87
N GLU A 77 0.50 -10.91 -10.01
CA GLU A 77 -0.36 -9.78 -9.68
C GLU A 77 -0.45 -9.57 -8.16
N MET A 78 -0.33 -10.63 -7.35
CA MET A 78 -0.20 -10.51 -5.89
C MET A 78 1.04 -9.69 -5.52
N GLU A 79 2.22 -10.08 -6.01
CA GLU A 79 3.48 -9.40 -5.74
C GLU A 79 3.42 -7.94 -6.21
N ARG A 80 2.89 -7.71 -7.41
CA ARG A 80 2.69 -6.36 -7.95
C ARG A 80 1.75 -5.52 -7.08
N THR A 81 0.67 -6.10 -6.58
CA THR A 81 -0.28 -5.44 -5.68
C THR A 81 0.38 -5.11 -4.35
N VAL A 82 1.14 -6.02 -3.75
CA VAL A 82 1.92 -5.77 -2.54
C VAL A 82 2.85 -4.57 -2.75
N VAL A 83 3.67 -4.58 -3.80
CA VAL A 83 4.60 -3.48 -4.09
C VAL A 83 3.86 -2.17 -4.34
N HIS A 84 2.71 -2.20 -5.02
CA HIS A 84 1.88 -1.02 -5.27
C HIS A 84 1.46 -0.35 -3.97
N GLU A 85 0.87 -1.11 -3.04
CA GLU A 85 0.40 -0.59 -1.76
C GLU A 85 1.56 -0.12 -0.87
N LEU A 86 2.69 -0.83 -0.86
CA LEU A 86 3.87 -0.39 -0.11
C LEU A 86 4.50 0.90 -0.67
N VAL A 87 4.43 1.11 -1.99
CA VAL A 87 4.88 2.37 -2.61
C VAL A 87 3.98 3.54 -2.18
N HIS A 88 2.67 3.32 -2.00
CA HIS A 88 1.79 4.34 -1.40
C HIS A 88 2.23 4.71 0.01
N LEU A 89 2.49 3.72 0.88
CA LEU A 89 2.99 3.97 2.23
C LEU A 89 4.28 4.79 2.24
N ARG A 90 5.20 4.52 1.30
CA ARG A 90 6.45 5.26 1.20
C ARG A 90 6.28 6.66 0.61
N PHE A 91 5.38 6.84 -0.36
CA PHE A 91 5.20 8.07 -1.12
C PHE A 91 3.71 8.48 -1.15
N PRO A 92 3.12 8.84 0.01
CA PRO A 92 1.66 9.08 0.14
C PRO A 92 1.14 10.24 -0.70
N TYR A 93 2.02 11.14 -1.14
CA TYR A 93 1.71 12.30 -1.97
C TYR A 93 1.74 12.02 -3.47
N LEU A 94 2.10 10.80 -3.88
CA LEU A 94 2.31 10.47 -5.28
C LEU A 94 1.07 9.78 -5.88
N SER A 95 0.41 10.45 -6.82
CA SER A 95 -0.70 9.86 -7.58
C SER A 95 -0.23 8.80 -8.58
N HIS A 96 -1.18 7.99 -9.09
CA HIS A 96 -0.99 6.87 -10.03
C HIS A 96 -0.55 7.27 -11.46
N GLY A 97 0.46 8.13 -11.57
CA GLY A 97 1.06 8.56 -12.83
C GLY A 97 2.33 7.78 -13.21
N ARG A 98 3.00 8.24 -14.27
CA ARG A 98 4.24 7.64 -14.81
C ARG A 98 5.34 7.46 -13.75
N ARG A 99 5.47 8.42 -12.82
CA ARG A 99 6.46 8.38 -11.73
C ARG A 99 6.17 7.24 -10.75
N PHE A 100 4.91 7.10 -10.35
CA PHE A 100 4.47 6.02 -9.46
C PHE A 100 4.69 4.65 -10.11
N THR A 101 4.24 4.48 -11.35
CA THR A 101 4.46 3.25 -12.12
C THR A 101 5.95 2.91 -12.26
N GLY A 102 6.79 3.92 -12.47
CA GLY A 102 8.24 3.75 -12.50
C GLY A 102 8.84 3.29 -11.16
N LEU A 103 8.29 3.76 -10.03
CA LEU A 103 8.71 3.30 -8.70
C LEU A 103 8.31 1.85 -8.44
N VAL A 104 7.07 1.48 -8.75
CA VAL A 104 6.59 0.09 -8.63
C VAL A 104 7.49 -0.85 -9.45
N ARG A 105 7.74 -0.53 -10.73
CA ARG A 105 8.60 -1.33 -11.61
C ARG A 105 10.04 -1.46 -11.09
N ARG A 106 10.62 -0.37 -10.59
CA ARG A 106 11.99 -0.41 -10.03
C ARG A 106 12.05 -1.25 -8.75
N THR A 107 11.03 -1.14 -7.91
CA THR A 107 10.95 -1.89 -6.65
C THR A 107 10.82 -3.38 -6.92
N LEU A 108 9.96 -3.78 -7.87
CA LEU A 108 9.86 -5.17 -8.35
C LEU A 108 11.21 -5.70 -8.86
N LYS A 109 11.99 -4.87 -9.57
CA LYS A 109 13.36 -5.19 -10.03
C LYS A 109 14.44 -5.17 -8.92
N GLY A 110 14.07 -5.00 -7.66
CA GLY A 110 14.99 -5.06 -6.52
C GLY A 110 15.66 -3.75 -6.14
N ALA A 111 15.18 -2.60 -6.63
CA ALA A 111 15.68 -1.30 -6.18
C ALA A 111 15.54 -1.13 -4.66
N ARG A 112 16.55 -0.52 -4.03
CA ARG A 112 16.57 -0.20 -2.61
C ARG A 112 16.57 1.31 -2.42
N PHE A 113 15.83 1.78 -1.42
CA PHE A 113 15.68 3.19 -1.09
C PHE A 113 16.36 3.46 0.24
N ALA A 114 17.09 4.56 0.33
CA ALA A 114 17.64 5.00 1.60
C ALA A 114 16.51 5.42 2.56
N PRO A 115 16.71 5.32 3.89
CA PRO A 115 15.80 5.89 4.87
C PRO A 115 15.52 7.36 4.56
N TYR A 116 14.28 7.80 4.83
CA TYR A 116 13.91 9.18 4.57
C TYR A 116 14.76 10.11 5.45
N LYS A 117 15.57 10.97 4.81
CA LYS A 117 16.31 12.02 5.50
C LYS A 117 15.53 13.32 5.37
N ARG A 118 14.97 13.80 6.47
CA ARG A 118 14.40 15.16 6.53
C ARG A 118 15.55 16.14 6.27
N ARG A 119 15.41 17.00 5.26
CA ARG A 119 16.41 18.06 5.01
C ARG A 119 16.44 19.00 6.22
N SER A 120 17.59 19.13 6.86
CA SER A 120 17.87 20.14 7.88
C SER A 120 18.02 21.50 7.20
N GLY A 121 16.89 22.09 6.82
CA GLY A 121 16.78 23.51 6.49
C GLY A 121 16.17 24.23 7.68
N ALA A 122 16.87 25.24 8.21
CA ALA A 122 16.41 26.07 9.32
C ALA A 122 15.04 26.71 9.03
N GLY A 123 14.14 26.66 10.00
CA GLY A 123 12.89 27.43 10.03
C GLY A 123 11.64 26.58 10.29
N GLY A 124 11.10 26.70 11.50
CA GLY A 124 9.69 26.40 11.77
C GLY A 124 9.38 24.97 12.22
N SER A 125 9.24 24.82 13.54
CA SER A 125 8.61 23.67 14.19
C SER A 125 7.12 23.61 13.82
N THR A 126 6.76 22.66 12.96
CA THR A 126 5.47 21.95 13.02
C THR A 126 5.76 20.49 12.66
N VAL A 127 5.33 19.58 13.53
CA VAL A 127 5.29 18.14 13.29
C VAL A 127 4.50 17.90 11.99
N PRO A 128 5.01 17.17 10.97
CA PRO A 128 4.17 16.75 9.86
C PRO A 128 3.43 15.49 10.28
N GLY A 129 2.47 15.67 11.19
CA GLY A 129 1.48 14.68 11.62
C GLY A 129 0.13 14.99 10.99
N ALA A 130 0.12 15.29 9.69
CA ALA A 130 -1.06 15.32 8.84
C ALA A 130 -0.53 15.46 7.41
N GLY A 131 -0.46 14.35 6.67
CA GLY A 131 -0.44 14.46 5.22
C GLY A 131 -1.67 15.26 4.78
N PRO A 132 -1.62 15.98 3.65
CA PRO A 132 -2.83 16.59 3.10
C PRO A 132 -3.92 15.52 3.00
N GLU A 133 -5.14 15.88 3.42
CA GLU A 133 -6.35 15.08 3.30
C GLU A 133 -6.36 14.34 1.94
N PRO A 134 -6.66 13.04 1.91
CA PRO A 134 -6.69 12.30 0.66
C PRO A 134 -7.73 12.94 -0.25
N VAL A 135 -7.27 13.52 -1.37
CA VAL A 135 -8.15 13.91 -2.46
C VAL A 135 -8.74 12.61 -3.01
N VAL A 136 -10.01 12.38 -2.71
CA VAL A 136 -10.81 11.28 -3.24
C VAL A 136 -11.04 11.52 -4.73
N ASP A 137 -10.11 11.07 -5.57
CA ASP A 137 -10.39 10.98 -7.00
C ASP A 137 -11.41 9.86 -7.23
N ALA A 138 -12.65 10.29 -7.46
CA ALA A 138 -13.74 9.49 -7.96
C ALA A 138 -13.46 9.08 -9.42
N ALA A 139 -12.48 8.20 -9.62
CA ALA A 139 -12.21 7.59 -10.91
C ALA A 139 -12.18 6.06 -10.75
N GLY A 140 -13.37 5.46 -10.81
CA GLY A 140 -13.48 4.07 -11.18
C GLY A 140 -12.99 3.90 -12.62
N GLN A 141 -11.84 3.27 -12.80
CA GLN A 141 -11.33 2.65 -14.03
C GLN A 141 -10.07 1.88 -13.60
N GLY A 142 -10.05 0.54 -13.61
CA GLY A 142 -10.01 -0.24 -14.84
C GLY A 142 -8.55 -0.41 -15.26
N ALA A 143 -7.80 -1.30 -14.58
CA ALA A 143 -6.53 -1.79 -15.10
C ALA A 143 -6.76 -3.17 -15.72
N VAL A 144 -7.30 -3.14 -16.93
CA VAL A 144 -7.27 -4.24 -17.90
C VAL A 144 -5.87 -4.24 -18.51
N ALA A 145 -5.35 -5.44 -18.77
CA ALA A 145 -4.06 -5.68 -19.40
C ALA A 145 -3.94 -5.04 -20.80
N ALA A 146 -2.76 -4.50 -21.09
CA ALA A 146 -2.07 -4.51 -22.38
C ALA A 146 -0.58 -4.25 -22.16
#